data_AF-A0A2G9ZTW3-F1
#
_entry.id   AF-A0A2G9ZTW3-F1
#
_cell.length_a   1.000
_cell.length_b   1.000
_cell.length_c   1.000
_cell.angle_alpha   90.00
_cell.angle_beta   90.00
_cell.angle_gamma   90.00
#
_symmetry.space_group_name_H-M   'P 1'
#
loop_
_entity.id
_entity.type
_entity.pdbx_description
1 polymer ?
#
loop_
_entity_poly.entity_id
_entity_poly.type
_entity_poly.pdbx_seq_one_letter_code
_entity_poly.pdbx_strand_id
1 'polypeptide(L)'
;MFGGICPVTRCAKKLLNGPCGGSRNGKCEVNADTDCAWHLIIERLSAQGRLNQLRAYVPPKQWQASLSGGPRKLIREDHVI
;
A
#
# COMPACT_ATOMS: atom_id res chain seq x y z
N MET A 1 -5.75 7.48 -4.76
CA MET A 1 -5.76 7.01 -3.36
C MET A 1 -4.57 7.56 -2.57
N PHE A 2 -3.33 7.21 -2.89
CA PHE A 2 -2.15 7.56 -2.05
C PHE A 2 -1.27 8.70 -2.61
N GLY A 3 -1.84 9.65 -3.35
CA GLY A 3 -1.09 10.81 -3.85
C GLY A 3 0.08 10.51 -4.79
N GLY A 4 0.13 9.34 -5.44
CA GLY A 4 1.22 8.94 -6.33
C GLY A 4 2.39 8.21 -5.64
N ILE A 5 2.24 7.89 -4.36
CA ILE A 5 3.23 7.13 -3.57
C ILE A 5 2.64 5.75 -3.28
N CYS A 6 3.34 4.67 -3.64
CA CYS A 6 2.89 3.32 -3.33
C CYS A 6 3.33 2.95 -1.90
N PRO A 7 2.40 2.78 -0.94
CA PRO A 7 2.77 2.48 0.44
C PRO A 7 3.33 1.05 0.59
N VAL A 8 3.01 0.13 -0.33
CA VAL A 8 3.54 -1.26 -0.29
C VAL A 8 5.02 -1.31 -0.66
N THR A 9 5.48 -0.48 -1.61
CA THR A 9 6.88 -0.49 -2.05
C THR A 9 7.75 0.48 -1.25
N ARG A 10 7.18 1.61 -0.80
CA ARG A 10 7.92 2.65 -0.08
C ARG A 10 7.92 2.48 1.44
N CYS A 11 6.93 1.82 2.03
CA CYS A 11 6.94 1.54 3.46
C CYS A 11 7.76 0.28 3.75
N ALA A 12 8.70 0.35 4.69
CA ALA A 12 9.48 -0.81 5.14
C ALA A 12 8.58 -1.98 5.61
N LYS A 13 7.42 -1.67 6.18
CA LYS A 13 6.42 -2.63 6.67
C LYS A 13 5.32 -2.98 5.66
N LYS A 14 5.35 -2.39 4.45
CA LYS A 14 4.37 -2.63 3.38
C LYS A 14 2.90 -2.38 3.79
N LEU A 15 2.66 -1.47 4.74
CA LEU A 15 1.33 -1.20 5.30
C LEU A 15 0.42 -0.44 4.32
N LEU A 16 -0.78 -0.96 4.08
CA LEU A 16 -1.78 -0.38 3.18
C LEU A 16 -2.79 0.55 3.86
N ASN A 17 -3.01 0.35 5.17
CA ASN A 17 -4.12 0.96 5.91
C ASN A 17 -3.63 1.92 7.01
N GLY A 18 -2.68 2.79 6.66
CA GLY A 18 -2.15 3.83 7.55
C GLY A 18 -0.74 3.56 8.09
N PRO A 19 -0.18 4.54 8.81
CA PRO A 19 1.16 4.48 9.37
C PRO A 19 1.27 3.44 10.49
N CYS A 20 2.49 2.94 10.71
CA CYS A 20 2.79 1.93 11.74
C CYS A 20 2.82 2.45 13.19
N GLY A 21 2.53 3.73 13.44
CA GLY A 21 2.67 4.36 14.75
C GLY A 21 4.11 4.73 15.16
N GLY A 22 5.13 4.05 14.62
CA GLY A 22 6.55 4.36 14.91
C GLY A 22 7.15 5.51 14.09
N SER A 23 6.40 6.07 13.13
CA SER A 23 6.84 7.24 12.35
C SER A 23 7.01 8.45 13.26
N ARG A 24 8.20 9.05 13.31
CA ARG A 24 8.52 10.24 14.11
C ARG A 24 9.13 11.34 13.25
N ASN A 25 8.66 12.58 13.40
CA ASN A 25 9.15 13.75 12.66
C ASN A 25 9.29 13.53 11.14
N GLY A 26 8.33 12.81 10.54
CA GLY A 26 8.35 12.48 9.11
C GLY A 26 9.30 11.36 8.69
N LYS A 27 10.07 10.79 9.63
CA LYS A 27 11.03 9.71 9.38
C LYS A 27 10.49 8.32 9.76
N CYS A 28 11.05 7.30 9.13
CA CYS A 28 10.72 5.90 9.37
C CYS A 28 11.33 5.41 10.68
N GLU A 29 10.63 4.51 11.38
CA GLU A 29 11.16 3.88 12.60
C GLU A 29 12.37 2.96 12.36
N VAL A 30 12.53 2.44 11.14
CA VAL A 30 13.61 1.50 10.80
C VAL A 30 14.93 2.24 10.60
N ASN A 31 14.87 3.46 10.07
CA ASN A 31 16.04 4.28 9.81
C ASN A 31 15.63 5.76 9.81
N ALA A 32 16.33 6.57 10.60
CA ALA A 32 16.09 8.01 10.75
C ALA A 32 16.40 8.81 9.47
N ASP A 33 17.24 8.30 8.57
CA ASP A 33 17.51 8.95 7.28
C ASP A 33 16.37 8.72 6.28
N THR A 34 15.60 7.64 6.45
CA THR A 34 14.53 7.25 5.52
C THR A 34 13.24 7.99 5.81
N ASP A 35 12.70 8.67 4.79
CA ASP A 35 11.39 9.32 4.90
C ASP A 35 10.25 8.31 5.04
N CYS A 36 9.30 8.60 5.91
CA CYS A 36 8.13 7.76 6.10
C CYS A 36 7.18 7.91 4.91
N ALA A 37 6.92 6.81 4.20
CA ALA A 37 6.00 6.78 3.07
C ALA A 37 4.62 7.37 3.40
N TRP A 38 4.08 7.09 4.60
CA TRP A 38 2.79 7.61 5.03
C TRP A 38 2.79 9.10 5.34
N HIS A 39 3.91 9.64 5.83
CA HIS A 39 4.04 11.08 6.03
C HIS A 39 3.98 11.81 4.68
N LEU A 40 4.77 11.35 3.70
CA LEU A 40 4.78 11.89 2.35
C LEU A 40 3.40 11.79 1.66
N ILE A 41 2.67 10.69 1.87
CA ILE A 41 1.30 10.52 1.36
C ILE A 41 0.37 11.58 1.95
N ILE A 42 0.42 11.79 3.27
CA ILE A 42 -0.43 12.75 3.98
C ILE A 42 -0.11 14.18 3.54
N GLU A 43 1.18 14.57 3.49
CA GLU A 43 1.58 15.90 3.04
C GLU A 43 1.11 16.18 1.61
N ARG A 44 1.33 15.24 0.69
CA ARG A 44 0.95 15.40 -0.72
C ARG A 44 -0.56 15.46 -0.91
N LEU A 45 -1.33 14.66 -0.17
CA LEU A 45 -2.79 14.70 -0.23
C LEU A 45 -3.35 15.95 0.47
N SER A 46 -2.71 16.43 1.53
CA SER A 46 -3.07 17.68 2.21
C SER A 46 -2.88 18.87 1.26
N ALA A 47 -1.73 18.96 0.60
CA ALA A 47 -1.44 19.98 -0.40
C ALA A 47 -2.43 19.97 -1.59
N GLN A 48 -3.04 18.82 -1.89
CA GLN A 48 -4.05 18.68 -2.93
C GLN A 48 -5.49 18.87 -2.43
N GLY A 49 -5.72 19.04 -1.12
CA GLY A 49 -7.07 19.07 -0.54
C GLY A 49 -7.83 17.74 -0.64
N ARG A 50 -7.11 16.62 -0.82
CA ARG A 50 -7.66 15.28 -1.10
C ARG A 50 -7.54 14.29 0.05
N LEU A 51 -7.30 14.78 1.27
CA LEU A 51 -7.16 13.93 2.48
C LEU A 51 -8.36 13.00 2.71
N ASN A 52 -9.57 13.40 2.31
CA ASN A 52 -10.78 12.59 2.41
C ASN A 52 -10.67 11.25 1.67
N GLN A 53 -9.79 11.11 0.66
CA GLN A 53 -9.57 9.84 -0.04
C GLN A 53 -9.02 8.74 0.87
N LEU A 54 -8.31 9.08 1.94
CA LEU A 54 -7.80 8.09 2.90
C LEU A 54 -8.87 7.54 3.84
N ARG A 55 -10.04 8.19 3.94
CA ARG A 55 -11.17 7.72 4.75
C ARG A 55 -12.04 6.70 4.00
N ALA A 56 -11.84 6.54 2.69
CA ALA A 56 -12.57 5.58 1.90
C ALA A 56 -12.26 4.15 2.37
N TYR A 57 -13.31 3.34 2.53
CA TYR A 57 -13.15 1.93 2.87
C TYR A 57 -12.39 1.19 1.75
N VAL A 58 -11.37 0.44 2.14
CA VAL A 58 -10.63 -0.47 1.26
C VAL A 58 -10.91 -1.89 1.71
N PRO A 59 -11.49 -2.74 0.85
CA PRO A 59 -11.70 -4.13 1.20
C PRO A 59 -10.37 -4.85 1.42
N PRO A 60 -10.31 -5.86 2.31
CA PRO A 60 -9.15 -6.71 2.46
C PRO A 60 -8.71 -7.28 1.11
N LYS A 61 -7.41 -7.21 0.82
CA LYS A 61 -6.86 -7.79 -0.40
C LYS A 61 -7.13 -9.30 -0.40
N GLN A 62 -7.66 -9.83 -1.49
CA GLN A 62 -7.77 -11.28 -1.67
C GLN A 62 -6.38 -11.86 -1.97
N TRP A 63 -5.91 -12.75 -1.09
CA TRP A 63 -4.57 -13.36 -1.20
C TRP A 63 -4.59 -14.76 -1.84
N GLN A 64 -5.76 -15.28 -2.23
CA GLN A 64 -5.88 -16.61 -2.84
C GLN A 64 -5.01 -16.78 -4.09
N ALA A 65 -4.91 -15.74 -4.92
CA ALA A 65 -4.05 -15.72 -6.11
C ALA A 65 -2.65 -15.14 -5.87
N SER A 66 -2.22 -14.98 -4.61
CA SER A 66 -0.89 -14.45 -4.29
C SER A 66 0.21 -15.49 -4.59
N LEU A 67 1.48 -15.05 -4.61
CA LEU A 67 2.63 -15.87 -5.00
C LEU A 67 2.70 -17.24 -4.31
N SER A 68 2.17 -17.35 -3.09
CA SER A 68 2.19 -18.57 -2.27
C SER A 68 1.09 -19.58 -2.65
N GLY A 69 0.18 -19.26 -3.58
CA GLY A 69 -0.96 -20.10 -3.98
C GLY A 69 -0.62 -21.22 -4.99
N GLY A 70 0.65 -21.41 -5.33
CA GLY A 70 1.10 -22.37 -6.33
C GLY A 70 1.19 -21.78 -7.75
N PRO A 71 1.60 -22.59 -8.74
CA PRO A 71 1.73 -22.16 -10.13
C PRO A 71 0.40 -21.57 -10.64
N ARG A 72 0.47 -20.43 -11.34
CA ARG A 72 -0.74 -19.83 -11.93
C ARG A 72 -1.37 -20.83 -12.89
N LYS A 73 -2.60 -21.25 -12.60
CA LYS A 73 -3.38 -22.07 -13.53
C LYS A 73 -3.95 -21.16 -14.61
N LEU A 74 -3.49 -21.32 -15.84
CA LEU A 74 -4.10 -20.69 -17.00
C LEU A 74 -5.32 -21.54 -17.39
N ILE A 75 -6.52 -21.02 -17.13
CA ILE A 75 -7.77 -21.70 -17.51
C ILE A 75 -8.06 -21.27 -18.96
N ARG A 76 -7.91 -22.21 -19.90
CA ARG A 76 -8.32 -22.06 -21.30
C ARG A 76 -9.59 -22.87 -21.50
N GLU A 77 -10.73 -22.17 -21.59
CA GLU A 77 -12.06 -22.78 -21.75
C GLU A 77 -12.24 -23.40 -23.15
N ASP A 78 -11.40 -23.03 -24.12
CA ASP A 78 -11.37 -23.52 -25.49
C ASP A 78 -10.81 -24.95 -25.66
N HIS A 79 -10.39 -25.61 -24.57
CA HIS A 79 -9.77 -26.94 -24.57
C HIS A 79 -10.57 -28.00 -23.80
N VAL A 80 -11.77 -27.67 -23.32
CA VAL A 80 -12.66 -28.63 -22.66
C VAL A 80 -13.53 -29.29 -23.74
N ILE A 81 -13.12 -30.47 -24.19
CA ILE A 81 -13.93 -31.39 -25.00
C ILE A 81 -14.91 -32.11 -24.08
#